data_AF-A0AAN1X8W2-F1
#
_entry.id   AF-A0AAN1X8W2-F1
#
_cell.length_a   1.000
_cell.length_b   1.000
_cell.length_c   1.000
_cell.angle_alpha   90.00
_cell.angle_beta   90.00
_cell.angle_gamma   90.00
#
_symmetry.space_group_name_H-M   'P 1'
#
loop_
_entity.id
_entity.type
_entity.pdbx_description
1 polymer ?
#
loop_
_entity_poly.entity_id
_entity_poly.type
_entity_poly.pdbx_seq_one_letter_code
_entity_poly.pdbx_strand_id
1 'polypeptide(L)'
;MPGDICLVAQSGRQIDRFLRRNPQLAEDYLDDGFWERRAIAARYAPLERVRQMPRDADEVVRRVVASRLPIDELDDYLHDSDREVRMTVAERIAPERLDALIADEDYLVRLQAARRLPHGQLRRMVGDADREVRKEVARRLPSFALSMLAQDADNEVRRIAASRMLPADAAKMLADPDWVVRLEAVQRAPLESISGSLDDAEADVRAAVRQRLNEFFPGDDQ
;
A
#
# COMPACT_ATOMS: atom_id res chain seq x y z
N MET A 1 -28.01 19.13 -24.61
CA MET A 1 -27.53 19.67 -25.90
C MET A 1 -27.41 18.51 -26.89
N PRO A 2 -27.91 18.61 -28.12
CA PRO A 2 -27.58 17.65 -29.18
C PRO A 2 -26.04 17.62 -29.34
N GLY A 3 -25.42 16.44 -29.20
CA GLY A 3 -23.96 16.29 -29.23
C GLY A 3 -23.31 15.87 -27.90
N ASP A 4 -24.05 15.79 -26.78
CA ASP A 4 -23.47 15.40 -25.48
C ASP A 4 -23.31 13.88 -25.26
N ILE A 5 -23.89 13.07 -26.13
CA ILE A 5 -24.00 11.61 -26.02
C ILE A 5 -23.90 11.04 -27.43
N CYS A 6 -22.75 10.46 -27.76
CA CYS A 6 -22.47 9.95 -29.09
C CYS A 6 -21.48 8.79 -28.97
N LEU A 7 -21.81 7.67 -29.60
CA LEU A 7 -20.97 6.48 -29.59
C LEU A 7 -19.86 6.54 -30.64
N VAL A 8 -20.14 7.15 -31.79
CA VAL A 8 -19.19 7.27 -32.92
C VAL A 8 -18.19 8.41 -32.71
N ALA A 9 -18.38 9.24 -31.67
CA ALA A 9 -17.44 10.28 -31.31
C ALA A 9 -16.08 9.71 -30.89
N GLN A 10 -15.02 10.49 -31.05
CA GLN A 10 -13.70 10.25 -30.45
C GLN A 10 -13.60 10.95 -29.10
N SER A 11 -14.60 10.73 -28.23
CA SER A 11 -14.65 11.33 -26.90
C SER A 11 -15.15 10.30 -25.90
N GLY A 12 -14.25 9.80 -25.05
CA GLY A 12 -14.63 8.85 -24.00
C GLY A 12 -15.78 9.33 -23.12
N ARG A 13 -15.88 10.63 -22.82
CA ARG A 13 -17.01 11.18 -22.04
C ARG A 13 -18.36 11.00 -22.73
N GLN A 14 -18.41 11.18 -24.04
CA GLN A 14 -19.65 11.03 -24.81
C GLN A 14 -20.01 9.55 -25.00
N ILE A 15 -19.01 8.71 -25.25
CA ILE A 15 -19.15 7.25 -25.35
C ILE A 15 -19.65 6.67 -24.03
N ASP A 16 -19.04 7.06 -22.90
CA ASP A 16 -19.42 6.61 -21.55
C ASP A 16 -20.86 6.99 -21.21
N ARG A 17 -21.27 8.24 -21.47
CA ARG A 17 -22.66 8.65 -21.28
C ARG A 17 -23.62 7.86 -22.16
N PHE A 18 -23.22 7.50 -23.39
CA PHE A 18 -24.05 6.72 -24.31
C PHE A 18 -24.25 5.30 -23.78
N LEU A 19 -23.17 4.59 -23.49
CA LEU A 19 -23.23 3.19 -23.05
C LEU A 19 -23.80 3.05 -21.63
N ARG A 20 -23.64 4.05 -20.77
CA ARG A 20 -24.34 4.09 -19.47
C ARG A 20 -25.86 4.11 -19.61
N ARG A 21 -26.39 4.79 -20.65
CA ARG A 21 -27.83 4.84 -20.93
C ARG A 21 -28.33 3.65 -21.74
N ASN A 22 -27.42 2.97 -22.45
CA ASN A 22 -27.74 1.86 -23.34
C ASN A 22 -26.76 0.68 -23.10
N PRO A 23 -26.70 0.12 -21.88
CA PRO A 23 -25.71 -0.90 -21.54
C PRO A 23 -25.88 -2.19 -22.37
N GLN A 24 -27.09 -2.47 -22.85
CA GLN A 24 -27.37 -3.61 -23.72
C GLN A 24 -26.62 -3.57 -25.06
N LEU A 25 -26.16 -2.39 -25.49
CA LEU A 25 -25.37 -2.24 -26.72
C LEU A 25 -23.87 -2.43 -26.48
N ALA A 26 -23.40 -2.50 -25.23
CA ALA A 26 -21.97 -2.49 -24.92
C ALA A 26 -21.24 -3.71 -25.49
N GLU A 27 -21.87 -4.87 -25.54
CA GLU A 27 -21.28 -6.09 -26.09
C GLU A 27 -20.86 -5.95 -27.56
N ASP A 28 -21.63 -5.20 -28.35
CA ASP A 28 -21.39 -5.02 -29.79
C ASP A 28 -20.11 -4.22 -30.09
N TYR A 29 -19.52 -3.56 -29.08
CA TYR A 29 -18.34 -2.69 -29.21
C TYR A 29 -17.11 -3.23 -28.51
N LEU A 30 -17.12 -4.50 -28.08
CA LEU A 30 -15.94 -5.14 -27.47
C LEU A 30 -14.83 -5.41 -28.49
N ASP A 31 -15.15 -5.51 -29.79
CA ASP A 31 -14.18 -5.72 -30.88
C ASP A 31 -13.94 -4.45 -31.73
N ASP A 32 -14.33 -3.27 -31.21
CA ASP A 32 -14.22 -2.00 -31.95
C ASP A 32 -12.75 -1.63 -32.23
N GLY A 33 -12.45 -1.05 -33.39
CA GLY A 33 -11.09 -0.62 -33.73
C GLY A 33 -10.52 0.46 -32.79
N PHE A 34 -11.37 1.24 -32.12
CA PHE A 34 -10.97 2.29 -31.19
C PHE A 34 -10.90 1.76 -29.75
N TRP A 35 -9.70 1.72 -29.19
CA TRP A 35 -9.43 1.18 -27.85
C TRP A 35 -10.28 1.84 -26.75
N GLU A 36 -10.51 3.16 -26.82
CA GLU A 36 -11.27 3.87 -25.79
C GLU A 36 -12.74 3.42 -25.79
N ARG A 37 -13.29 3.13 -26.98
CA ARG A 37 -14.64 2.56 -27.10
C ARG A 37 -14.71 1.16 -26.54
N ARG A 38 -13.72 0.29 -26.85
CA ARG A 38 -13.62 -1.05 -26.25
C ARG A 38 -13.50 -0.97 -24.73
N ALA A 39 -12.67 -0.09 -24.20
CA ALA A 39 -12.47 0.08 -22.76
C ALA A 39 -13.77 0.53 -22.06
N ILE A 40 -14.54 1.43 -22.67
CA ILE A 40 -15.82 1.87 -22.10
C ILE A 40 -16.91 0.80 -22.27
N ALA A 41 -16.96 0.14 -23.42
CA ALA A 41 -17.83 -1.02 -23.67
C ALA A 41 -17.61 -2.12 -22.63
N ALA A 42 -16.35 -2.46 -22.36
CA ALA A 42 -15.96 -3.41 -21.33
C ALA A 42 -16.38 -2.98 -19.93
N ARG A 43 -16.73 -1.72 -19.64
CA ARG A 43 -17.31 -1.31 -18.34
C ARG A 43 -18.76 -1.73 -18.15
N TYR A 44 -19.51 -1.83 -19.25
CA TYR A 44 -20.96 -2.02 -19.23
C TYR A 44 -21.42 -3.39 -19.75
N ALA A 45 -20.60 -4.07 -20.55
CA ALA A 45 -20.94 -5.37 -21.14
C ALA A 45 -21.20 -6.47 -20.08
N PRO A 46 -21.91 -7.55 -20.42
CA PRO A 46 -22.05 -8.72 -19.55
C PRO A 46 -20.68 -9.30 -19.15
N LEU A 47 -20.55 -9.76 -17.91
CA LEU A 47 -19.27 -10.29 -17.40
C LEU A 47 -18.75 -11.47 -18.23
N GLU A 48 -19.64 -12.35 -18.71
CA GLU A 48 -19.28 -13.49 -19.56
C GLU A 48 -18.58 -13.10 -20.87
N ARG A 49 -18.84 -11.88 -21.35
CA ARG A 49 -18.21 -11.34 -22.56
C ARG A 49 -16.89 -10.66 -22.25
N VAL A 50 -16.83 -9.94 -21.13
CA VAL A 50 -15.59 -9.36 -20.60
C VAL A 50 -14.53 -10.43 -20.35
N ARG A 51 -14.91 -11.62 -19.85
CA ARG A 51 -14.01 -12.79 -19.69
C ARG A 51 -13.33 -13.23 -20.98
N GLN A 52 -13.88 -12.90 -22.14
CA GLN A 52 -13.33 -13.30 -23.44
C GLN A 52 -12.34 -12.25 -23.99
N MET A 53 -11.99 -11.23 -23.20
CA MET A 53 -11.03 -10.17 -23.58
C MET A 53 -9.71 -10.21 -22.77
N PRO A 54 -9.10 -11.38 -22.46
CA PRO A 54 -7.96 -11.41 -21.55
C PRO A 54 -6.70 -10.71 -22.07
N ARG A 55 -6.60 -10.54 -23.40
CA ARG A 55 -5.37 -10.12 -24.09
C ARG A 55 -5.60 -8.99 -25.10
N ASP A 56 -6.47 -8.04 -24.77
CA ASP A 56 -6.59 -6.84 -25.59
C ASP A 56 -5.20 -6.18 -25.77
N ALA A 57 -4.92 -5.65 -26.95
CA ALA A 57 -3.62 -5.02 -27.23
C ALA A 57 -3.39 -3.76 -26.37
N ASP A 58 -4.47 -3.09 -25.97
CA ASP A 58 -4.44 -1.84 -25.22
C ASP A 58 -4.53 -2.09 -23.71
N GLU A 59 -3.59 -1.53 -22.96
CA GLU A 59 -3.50 -1.68 -21.51
C GLU A 59 -4.70 -1.08 -20.76
N VAL A 60 -5.32 -0.03 -21.29
CA VAL A 60 -6.49 0.59 -20.65
C VAL A 60 -7.69 -0.34 -20.74
N VAL A 61 -7.84 -1.08 -21.85
CA VAL A 61 -8.86 -2.12 -21.97
C VAL A 61 -8.58 -3.26 -21.00
N ARG A 62 -7.34 -3.79 -20.99
CA ARG A 62 -6.95 -4.87 -20.04
C ARG A 62 -7.16 -4.47 -18.59
N ARG A 63 -6.87 -3.22 -18.22
CA ARG A 63 -7.13 -2.68 -16.87
C ARG A 63 -8.63 -2.67 -16.54
N VAL A 64 -9.48 -2.26 -17.48
CA VAL A 64 -10.94 -2.33 -17.28
C VAL A 64 -11.39 -3.77 -17.08
N VAL A 65 -10.92 -4.71 -17.92
CA VAL A 65 -11.23 -6.14 -17.75
C VAL A 65 -10.80 -6.62 -16.36
N ALA A 66 -9.55 -6.39 -15.99
CA ALA A 66 -8.99 -6.76 -14.69
C ALA A 66 -9.69 -6.07 -13.50
N SER A 67 -10.37 -4.93 -13.69
CA SER A 67 -11.18 -4.29 -12.65
C SER A 67 -12.59 -4.88 -12.49
N ARG A 68 -13.07 -5.64 -13.48
CA ARG A 68 -14.41 -6.24 -13.48
C ARG A 68 -14.42 -7.72 -13.17
N LEU A 69 -13.35 -8.44 -13.49
CA LEU A 69 -13.27 -9.88 -13.21
C LEU A 69 -13.40 -10.17 -11.71
N PRO A 70 -14.01 -11.30 -11.32
CA PRO A 70 -13.97 -11.78 -9.95
C PRO A 70 -12.53 -11.92 -9.44
N ILE A 71 -12.34 -11.79 -8.12
CA ILE A 71 -11.00 -11.75 -7.52
C ILE A 71 -10.18 -13.03 -7.76
N ASP A 72 -10.86 -14.17 -7.94
CA ASP A 72 -10.26 -15.48 -8.18
C ASP A 72 -9.88 -15.71 -9.66
N GLU A 73 -10.23 -14.78 -10.55
CA GLU A 73 -9.97 -14.84 -12.00
C GLU A 73 -8.88 -13.84 -12.44
N LEU A 74 -8.11 -13.28 -11.50
CA LEU A 74 -7.09 -12.26 -11.78
C LEU A 74 -5.67 -12.81 -12.02
N ASP A 75 -5.48 -14.12 -11.90
CA ASP A 75 -4.17 -14.76 -12.03
C ASP A 75 -3.50 -14.48 -13.38
N ASP A 76 -4.27 -14.43 -14.47
CA ASP A 76 -3.76 -14.17 -15.83
C ASP A 76 -3.16 -12.76 -16.00
N TYR A 77 -3.45 -11.84 -15.07
CA TYR A 77 -3.00 -10.45 -15.09
C TYR A 77 -1.86 -10.15 -14.11
N LEU A 78 -1.42 -11.12 -13.31
CA LEU A 78 -0.33 -10.96 -12.35
C LEU A 78 0.98 -10.53 -13.00
N HIS A 79 1.18 -10.91 -14.26
CA HIS A 79 2.38 -10.62 -15.05
C HIS A 79 2.07 -9.77 -16.28
N ASP A 80 0.99 -8.97 -16.26
CA ASP A 80 0.71 -8.04 -17.36
C ASP A 80 1.91 -7.12 -17.58
N SER A 81 2.25 -6.83 -18.84
CA SER A 81 3.37 -5.94 -19.16
C SER A 81 3.14 -4.52 -18.64
N ASP A 82 1.88 -4.10 -18.50
CA ASP A 82 1.53 -2.79 -18.00
C ASP A 82 1.40 -2.74 -16.48
N ARG A 83 2.08 -1.76 -15.88
CA ARG A 83 2.10 -1.53 -14.44
C ARG A 83 0.72 -1.21 -13.87
N GLU A 84 -0.11 -0.44 -14.57
CA GLU A 84 -1.43 -0.02 -14.07
C GLU A 84 -2.42 -1.20 -14.03
N VAL A 85 -2.28 -2.15 -14.96
CA VAL A 85 -2.99 -3.43 -14.90
C VAL A 85 -2.55 -4.22 -13.66
N ARG A 86 -1.24 -4.40 -13.44
CA ARG A 86 -0.72 -5.12 -12.25
C ARG A 86 -1.12 -4.44 -10.94
N MET A 87 -1.15 -3.10 -10.89
CA MET A 87 -1.68 -2.33 -9.76
C MET A 87 -3.15 -2.66 -9.48
N THR A 88 -3.98 -2.71 -10.52
CA THR A 88 -5.40 -3.07 -10.40
C THR A 88 -5.57 -4.49 -9.84
N VAL A 89 -4.69 -5.42 -10.26
CA VAL A 89 -4.64 -6.77 -9.69
C VAL A 89 -4.22 -6.73 -8.22
N ALA A 90 -3.15 -6.02 -7.87
CA ALA A 90 -2.66 -5.87 -6.51
C ALA A 90 -3.71 -5.30 -5.55
N GLU A 91 -4.60 -4.43 -6.03
CA GLU A 91 -5.71 -3.86 -5.26
C GLU A 91 -6.84 -4.86 -4.97
N ARG A 92 -7.04 -5.85 -5.85
CA ARG A 92 -8.26 -6.67 -5.86
C ARG A 92 -8.04 -8.14 -5.56
N ILE A 93 -6.92 -8.73 -6.00
CA ILE A 93 -6.67 -10.17 -5.94
C ILE A 93 -6.82 -10.70 -4.50
N ALA A 94 -7.23 -11.96 -4.37
CA ALA A 94 -7.36 -12.63 -3.09
C ALA A 94 -6.07 -12.48 -2.25
N PRO A 95 -6.16 -12.17 -0.94
CA PRO A 95 -4.99 -11.95 -0.09
C PRO A 95 -3.97 -13.09 -0.10
N GLU A 96 -4.43 -14.33 -0.31
CA GLU A 96 -3.63 -15.55 -0.36
C GLU A 96 -2.74 -15.63 -1.61
N ARG A 97 -3.06 -14.85 -2.65
CA ARG A 97 -2.36 -14.79 -3.94
C ARG A 97 -1.45 -13.57 -4.09
N LEU A 98 -1.48 -12.64 -3.14
CA LEU A 98 -0.67 -11.43 -3.15
C LEU A 98 0.84 -11.71 -3.09
N ASP A 99 1.23 -12.90 -2.64
CA ASP A 99 2.61 -13.31 -2.57
C ASP A 99 3.29 -13.33 -3.95
N ALA A 100 2.53 -13.51 -5.03
CA ALA A 100 3.02 -13.41 -6.39
C ALA A 100 3.53 -12.00 -6.78
N LEU A 101 3.08 -10.95 -6.09
CA LEU A 101 3.38 -9.55 -6.41
C LEU A 101 4.47 -8.93 -5.53
N ILE A 102 4.99 -9.66 -4.54
CA ILE A 102 5.98 -9.10 -3.59
C ILE A 102 7.36 -8.90 -4.22
N ALA A 103 7.59 -9.49 -5.39
CA ALA A 103 8.82 -9.38 -6.17
C ALA A 103 8.57 -8.66 -7.51
N ASP A 104 7.45 -7.95 -7.66
CA ASP A 104 7.18 -7.13 -8.85
C ASP A 104 8.33 -6.15 -9.06
N GLU A 105 8.68 -5.88 -10.32
CA GLU A 105 9.71 -4.91 -10.66
C GLU A 105 9.37 -3.50 -10.16
N ASP A 106 8.08 -3.15 -10.14
CA ASP A 106 7.62 -1.81 -9.78
C ASP A 106 7.30 -1.72 -8.29
N TYR A 107 7.92 -0.75 -7.62
CA TYR A 107 7.79 -0.58 -6.18
C TYR A 107 6.37 -0.19 -5.75
N LEU A 108 5.56 0.44 -6.61
CA LEU A 108 4.18 0.80 -6.26
C LEU A 108 3.29 -0.45 -6.24
N VAL A 109 3.55 -1.43 -7.12
CA VAL A 109 2.87 -2.74 -7.07
C VAL A 109 3.26 -3.48 -5.78
N ARG A 110 4.56 -3.53 -5.47
CA ARG A 110 5.04 -4.11 -4.20
C ARG A 110 4.45 -3.39 -2.98
N LEU A 111 4.38 -2.06 -3.00
CA LEU A 111 3.77 -1.26 -1.94
C LEU A 111 2.28 -1.60 -1.77
N GLN A 112 1.55 -1.75 -2.88
CA GLN A 112 0.14 -2.12 -2.84
C GLN A 112 -0.06 -3.54 -2.30
N ALA A 113 0.81 -4.49 -2.66
CA ALA A 113 0.84 -5.82 -2.05
C ALA A 113 1.13 -5.72 -0.54
N ALA A 114 2.13 -4.94 -0.14
CA ALA A 114 2.50 -4.70 1.26
C ALA A 114 1.37 -4.08 2.09
N ARG A 115 0.43 -3.33 1.50
CA ARG A 115 -0.77 -2.81 2.19
C ARG A 115 -1.82 -3.88 2.50
N ARG A 116 -1.86 -4.96 1.72
CA ARG A 116 -2.94 -5.97 1.79
C ARG A 116 -2.48 -7.34 2.28
N LEU A 117 -1.19 -7.65 2.19
CA LEU A 117 -0.64 -8.94 2.63
C LEU A 117 -1.05 -9.29 4.06
N PRO A 118 -1.35 -10.56 4.37
CA PRO A 118 -1.54 -11.01 5.75
C PRO A 118 -0.29 -10.74 6.60
N HIS A 119 -0.48 -10.39 7.88
CA HIS A 119 0.64 -10.01 8.77
C HIS A 119 1.76 -11.07 8.84
N GLY A 120 1.40 -12.35 8.81
CA GLY A 120 2.36 -13.45 8.83
C GLY A 120 3.31 -13.48 7.62
N GLN A 121 2.91 -12.90 6.49
CA GLN A 121 3.68 -12.88 5.25
C GLN A 121 4.52 -11.60 5.08
N LEU A 122 4.16 -10.50 5.75
CA LEU A 122 4.85 -9.20 5.63
C LEU A 122 6.35 -9.26 5.94
N ARG A 123 6.78 -10.19 6.79
CA ARG A 123 8.20 -10.40 7.09
C ARG A 123 9.07 -10.63 5.84
N ARG A 124 8.49 -11.15 4.75
CA ARG A 124 9.17 -11.37 3.48
C ARG A 124 9.58 -10.07 2.78
N MET A 125 8.95 -8.95 3.13
CA MET A 125 9.17 -7.63 2.53
C MET A 125 9.98 -6.67 3.42
N VAL A 126 10.49 -7.15 4.57
CA VAL A 126 11.31 -6.33 5.49
C VAL A 126 12.55 -5.77 4.79
N GLY A 127 13.13 -6.52 3.86
CA GLY A 127 14.31 -6.11 3.08
C GLY A 127 13.98 -5.56 1.69
N ASP A 128 12.76 -5.04 1.44
CA ASP A 128 12.44 -4.45 0.13
C ASP A 128 13.44 -3.33 -0.22
N ALA A 129 13.84 -3.24 -1.47
CA ALA A 129 14.78 -2.21 -1.92
C ALA A 129 14.23 -0.79 -1.73
N ASP A 130 12.91 -0.61 -1.84
CA ASP A 130 12.27 0.70 -1.75
C ASP A 130 11.84 1.05 -0.32
N ARG A 131 12.22 2.25 0.14
CA ARG A 131 11.92 2.71 1.50
C ARG A 131 10.43 2.88 1.76
N GLU A 132 9.61 3.23 0.77
CA GLU A 132 8.17 3.42 0.98
C GLU A 132 7.48 2.08 1.23
N VAL A 133 7.95 1.02 0.58
CA VAL A 133 7.53 -0.36 0.88
C VAL A 133 7.94 -0.74 2.30
N ARG A 134 9.20 -0.51 2.70
CA ARG A 134 9.66 -0.82 4.07
C ARG A 134 8.94 0.00 5.14
N LYS A 135 8.58 1.26 4.87
CA LYS A 135 7.73 2.08 5.75
C LYS A 135 6.35 1.46 5.92
N GLU A 136 5.74 0.96 4.84
CA GLU A 136 4.45 0.27 4.93
C GLU A 136 4.55 -1.04 5.72
N VAL A 137 5.62 -1.81 5.50
CA VAL A 137 5.92 -2.99 6.32
C VAL A 137 6.05 -2.58 7.79
N ALA A 138 6.80 -1.53 8.12
CA ALA A 138 6.96 -1.02 9.49
C ALA A 138 5.63 -0.60 10.14
N ARG A 139 4.66 -0.08 9.37
CA ARG A 139 3.32 0.28 9.87
C ARG A 139 2.45 -0.94 10.16
N ARG A 140 2.62 -2.04 9.42
CA ARG A 140 1.71 -3.20 9.47
C ARG A 140 2.29 -4.42 10.19
N LEU A 141 3.61 -4.53 10.28
CA LEU A 141 4.25 -5.66 10.97
C LEU A 141 3.79 -5.70 12.43
N PRO A 142 3.49 -6.89 13.00
CA PRO A 142 3.18 -7.03 14.42
C PRO A 142 4.31 -6.54 15.32
N SER A 143 3.99 -5.95 16.47
CA SER A 143 4.97 -5.33 17.37
C SER A 143 6.13 -6.24 17.77
N PHE A 144 5.87 -7.54 17.97
CA PHE A 144 6.90 -8.53 18.34
C PHE A 144 7.92 -8.80 17.22
N ALA A 145 7.65 -8.38 15.98
CA ALA A 145 8.53 -8.59 14.83
C ALA A 145 9.22 -7.29 14.36
N LEU A 146 8.89 -6.14 14.94
CA LEU A 146 9.43 -4.84 14.50
C LEU A 146 10.94 -4.70 14.71
N SER A 147 11.54 -5.47 15.62
CA SER A 147 12.99 -5.51 15.82
C SER A 147 13.77 -5.92 14.56
N MET A 148 13.12 -6.57 13.59
CA MET A 148 13.70 -6.85 12.27
C MET A 148 14.06 -5.58 11.48
N LEU A 149 13.41 -4.44 11.78
CA LEU A 149 13.63 -3.14 11.12
C LEU A 149 14.50 -2.19 11.96
N ALA A 150 15.03 -2.65 13.10
CA ALA A 150 15.82 -1.81 14.02
C ALA A 150 17.11 -1.26 13.40
N GLN A 151 17.61 -1.89 12.35
CA GLN A 151 18.83 -1.49 11.63
C GLN A 151 18.54 -1.05 10.19
N ASP A 152 17.29 -0.69 9.87
CA ASP A 152 16.97 -0.16 8.54
C ASP A 152 17.85 1.06 8.22
N ALA A 153 18.33 1.16 6.99
CA ALA A 153 19.14 2.29 6.56
C ALA A 153 18.37 3.62 6.63
N ASP A 154 17.04 3.57 6.45
CA ASP A 154 16.17 4.74 6.44
C ASP A 154 15.68 5.05 7.88
N ASN A 155 15.95 6.26 8.35
CA ASN A 155 15.58 6.72 9.70
C ASN A 155 14.05 6.76 9.90
N GLU A 156 13.28 7.06 8.86
CA GLU A 156 11.82 7.10 8.91
C GLU A 156 11.24 5.69 9.10
N VAL A 157 11.83 4.66 8.48
CA VAL A 157 11.48 3.26 8.77
C VAL A 157 11.77 2.92 10.23
N ARG A 158 12.97 3.23 10.73
CA ARG A 158 13.34 2.97 12.14
C ARG A 158 12.43 3.72 13.11
N ARG A 159 12.05 4.96 12.79
CA ARG A 159 11.13 5.79 13.58
C ARG A 159 9.75 5.14 13.70
N ILE A 160 9.16 4.76 12.56
CA ILE A 160 7.86 4.07 12.53
C ILE A 160 7.94 2.78 13.34
N ALA A 161 9.01 2.00 13.20
CA ALA A 161 9.20 0.77 13.96
C ALA A 161 9.30 1.06 15.47
N ALA A 162 10.16 1.98 15.90
CA ALA A 162 10.37 2.34 17.31
C ALA A 162 9.06 2.77 18.01
N SER A 163 8.20 3.55 17.33
CA SER A 163 6.91 4.01 17.86
C SER A 163 5.90 2.89 18.16
N ARG A 164 6.15 1.67 17.68
CA ARG A 164 5.24 0.50 17.79
C ARG A 164 5.91 -0.74 18.39
N MET A 165 7.22 -0.70 18.64
CA MET A 165 7.99 -1.82 19.21
C MET A 165 7.49 -2.19 20.60
N LEU A 166 7.73 -3.45 20.99
CA LEU A 166 7.59 -3.86 22.39
C LEU A 166 8.62 -3.11 23.26
N PRO A 167 8.33 -2.88 24.55
CA PRO A 167 9.18 -2.05 25.41
C PRO A 167 10.66 -2.46 25.40
N ALA A 168 10.96 -3.75 25.51
CA ALA A 168 12.34 -4.25 25.52
C ALA A 168 13.09 -4.00 24.19
N ASP A 169 12.38 -4.00 23.06
CA ASP A 169 12.98 -3.67 21.76
C ASP A 169 13.11 -2.15 21.57
N ALA A 170 12.11 -1.38 22.01
CA ALA A 170 12.19 0.09 22.01
C ALA A 170 13.37 0.60 22.84
N ALA A 171 13.70 -0.05 23.97
CA ALA A 171 14.88 0.30 24.77
C ALA A 171 16.20 0.24 23.96
N LYS A 172 16.31 -0.68 22.99
CA LYS A 172 17.49 -0.79 22.11
C LYS A 172 17.60 0.40 21.15
N MET A 173 16.48 1.03 20.81
CA MET A 173 16.41 2.18 19.92
C MET A 173 16.77 3.50 20.61
N LEU A 174 16.96 3.53 21.93
CA LEU A 174 17.41 4.72 22.68
C LEU A 174 18.82 5.18 22.29
N ALA A 175 19.61 4.32 21.62
CA ALA A 175 20.95 4.64 21.13
C ALA A 175 20.96 4.96 19.61
N ASP A 176 19.80 5.12 18.97
CA ASP A 176 19.74 5.41 17.53
C ASP A 176 20.46 6.73 17.19
N PRO A 177 21.24 6.80 16.10
CA PRO A 177 21.88 8.05 15.69
C PRO A 177 20.87 9.17 15.39
N ASP A 178 19.67 8.82 14.92
CA ASP A 178 18.61 9.78 14.64
C ASP A 178 17.79 10.07 15.90
N TRP A 179 17.74 11.35 16.29
CA TRP A 179 17.08 11.75 17.53
C TRP A 179 15.57 11.59 17.50
N VAL A 180 14.93 11.63 16.33
CA VAL A 180 13.48 11.43 16.21
C VAL A 180 13.16 9.96 16.49
N VAL A 181 14.04 9.03 16.09
CA VAL A 181 13.93 7.61 16.46
C VAL A 181 14.10 7.44 17.97
N ARG A 182 15.09 8.10 18.58
CA ARG A 182 15.26 8.09 20.05
C ARG A 182 14.03 8.66 20.77
N LEU A 183 13.45 9.74 20.26
CA LEU A 183 12.23 10.35 20.81
C LEU A 183 11.05 9.36 20.82
N GLU A 184 10.82 8.65 19.72
CA GLU A 184 9.78 7.60 19.65
C GLU A 184 10.09 6.42 20.58
N ALA A 185 11.35 6.01 20.65
CA ALA A 185 11.82 4.95 21.56
C ALA A 185 11.55 5.29 23.03
N VAL A 186 11.81 6.55 23.42
CA VAL A 186 11.52 7.07 24.77
C VAL A 186 10.06 6.91 25.12
N GLN A 187 9.11 6.95 24.18
CA GLN A 187 7.69 6.78 24.49
C GLN A 187 7.30 5.34 24.87
N ARG A 188 8.11 4.35 24.48
CA ARG A 188 7.78 2.92 24.59
C ARG A 188 8.69 2.16 25.53
N ALA A 189 9.94 2.57 25.68
CA ALA A 189 10.92 1.89 26.51
C ALA A 189 10.49 1.87 27.99
N PRO A 190 10.93 0.86 28.77
CA PRO A 190 10.72 0.83 30.22
C PRO A 190 11.33 2.07 30.89
N LEU A 191 10.75 2.52 32.01
CA LEU A 191 11.16 3.75 32.69
C LEU A 191 12.60 3.65 33.22
N GLU A 192 13.00 2.47 33.68
CA GLU A 192 14.36 2.17 34.10
C GLU A 192 15.38 2.35 32.96
N SER A 193 14.96 2.14 31.71
CA SER A 193 15.83 2.21 30.53
C SER A 193 16.03 3.64 30.01
N ILE A 194 15.08 4.54 30.23
CA ILE A 194 15.14 5.92 29.70
C ILE A 194 15.94 6.89 30.59
N SER A 195 16.30 6.47 31.81
CA SER A 195 17.05 7.30 32.76
C SER A 195 18.38 7.83 32.17
N GLY A 196 19.08 7.01 31.38
CA GLY A 196 20.31 7.40 30.68
C GLY A 196 20.10 8.43 29.56
N SER A 197 18.86 8.68 29.13
CA SER A 197 18.51 9.66 28.10
C SER A 197 18.18 11.05 28.69
N LEU A 198 18.31 11.26 30.00
CA LEU A 198 18.15 12.58 30.64
C LEU A 198 19.17 13.62 30.14
N ASP A 199 20.33 13.15 29.70
CA ASP A 199 21.43 13.95 29.16
C ASP A 199 21.54 13.81 27.62
N ASP A 200 20.48 13.36 26.94
CA ASP A 200 20.46 13.29 25.47
C ASP A 200 20.83 14.66 24.87
N ALA A 201 21.54 14.66 23.74
CA ALA A 201 21.94 15.91 23.07
C ALA A 201 20.73 16.78 22.70
N GLU A 202 19.61 16.15 22.35
CA GLU A 202 18.41 16.86 21.89
C GLU A 202 17.46 17.22 23.04
N ALA A 203 17.05 18.49 23.07
CA ALA A 203 16.21 19.03 24.12
C ALA A 203 14.83 18.35 24.20
N ASP A 204 14.25 18.02 23.05
CA ASP A 204 12.94 17.38 22.96
C ASP A 204 12.96 15.94 23.51
N VAL A 205 14.06 15.21 23.28
CA VAL A 205 14.26 13.88 23.87
C VAL A 205 14.37 13.99 25.39
N ARG A 206 15.19 14.91 25.90
CA ARG A 206 15.30 15.16 27.36
C ARG A 206 13.96 15.55 27.98
N ALA A 207 13.18 16.38 27.29
CA ALA A 207 11.86 16.82 27.75
C ALA A 207 10.89 15.63 27.85
N ALA A 208 10.85 14.77 26.82
CA ALA A 208 10.02 13.56 26.82
C ALA A 208 10.40 12.59 27.95
N VAL A 209 11.70 12.41 28.22
CA VAL A 209 12.19 11.55 29.32
C VAL A 209 11.71 12.10 30.67
N ARG A 210 11.92 13.40 30.94
CA ARG A 210 11.47 14.05 32.19
C ARG A 210 9.97 13.94 32.36
N GLN A 211 9.20 14.17 31.30
CA GLN A 211 7.75 14.02 31.33
C GLN A 211 7.34 12.61 31.79
N ARG A 212 7.87 11.56 31.15
CA ARG A 212 7.51 10.17 31.50
C ARG A 212 7.92 9.78 32.91
N LEU A 213 9.08 10.25 33.39
CA LEU A 213 9.52 9.99 34.77
C LEU A 213 8.63 10.69 35.79
N ASN A 214 8.25 11.94 35.55
CA ASN A 214 7.36 12.72 36.43
C ASN A 214 5.92 12.21 36.42
N GLU A 215 5.43 11.68 35.31
CA GLU A 215 4.09 11.06 35.25
C GLU A 215 4.01 9.79 36.10
N PHE A 216 5.11 9.05 36.23
CA PHE A 216 5.14 7.81 37.01
C PHE A 216 5.50 8.02 38.48
N PHE A 217 6.35 9.01 38.76
CA PHE A 217 6.60 9.53 40.10
C PHE A 217 6.02 10.94 40.18
N PRO A 218 4.69 11.11 40.25
CA PRO A 218 4.14 12.40 40.60
C PRO A 218 4.78 12.74 41.95
N GLY A 219 5.54 13.83 42.01
CA GLY A 219 6.26 14.19 43.23
C GLY A 219 5.33 14.07 44.43
N ASP A 220 5.82 13.45 45.50
CA ASP A 220 5.34 13.68 46.85
C ASP A 220 5.60 15.16 47.19
N ASP A 221 4.89 16.07 46.54
CA ASP A 221 4.91 17.50 46.87
C ASP A 221 3.92 17.71 48.02
N GLN A 222 4.42 17.51 49.25
CA GLN A 222 3.99 18.22 50.47
C GLN A 222 4.97 19.35 50.78
#